data_AF-A0A3D3UKW1-F1
#
_entry.id   AF-A0A3D3UKW1-F1
#
_cell.length_a   1.000
_cell.length_b   1.000
_cell.length_c   1.000
_cell.angle_alpha   90.00
_cell.angle_beta   90.00
_cell.angle_gamma   90.00
#
_symmetry.space_group_name_H-M   'P 1'
#
loop_
_entity.id
_entity.type
_entity.pdbx_description
1 polymer ?
#
loop_
_entity_poly.entity_id
_entity_poly.type
_entity_poly.pdbx_seq_one_letter_code
_entity_poly.pdbx_strand_id
1 'polypeptide(L)'
;MSFGKASSFGDAYFGKRTIFNGAKIGGWSKFSGTHFGEETQFDGAHFGDEMGFDGAIFGDGVTFNNTHFGNVVWFGGAHFGDGAAFKAAYLGDEAIFYKANFAGSANFEAGTTDDGWGLFRGIDFRDAEFHGCVNFENRQFMSAACFERAVFHDIAQFHGCTFHPDMSFHKTTFKKTKG
;
A
#
# COMPACT_ATOMS: atom_id res chain seq x y z
N MET A 1 -6.73 10.54 17.37
CA MET A 1 -5.36 11.00 17.69
C MET A 1 -4.92 11.98 16.61
N SER A 2 -4.14 13.03 16.93
CA SER A 2 -3.67 13.99 15.91
C SER A 2 -2.20 14.31 16.13
N PHE A 3 -1.42 14.31 15.05
CA PHE A 3 -0.02 14.71 15.03
C PHE A 3 0.17 15.92 14.11
N GLY A 4 1.13 16.77 14.44
CA GLY A 4 1.37 18.04 13.74
C GLY A 4 1.88 17.87 12.31
N LYS A 5 2.04 19.00 11.60
CA LYS A 5 2.42 19.06 10.17
C LYS A 5 3.72 18.30 9.84
N ALA A 6 4.67 18.25 10.76
CA ALA A 6 5.91 17.49 10.60
C ALA A 6 6.13 16.66 11.87
N SER A 7 5.89 15.37 11.79
CA SER A 7 6.08 14.43 12.90
C SER A 7 6.96 13.27 12.46
N SER A 8 8.00 12.96 13.24
CA SER A 8 8.90 11.88 12.90
C SER A 8 8.83 10.76 13.92
N PHE A 9 8.62 9.55 13.40
CA PHE A 9 8.67 8.28 14.12
C PHE A 9 9.67 7.33 13.44
N GLY A 10 10.62 7.89 12.67
CA GLY A 10 11.60 7.08 11.95
C GLY A 10 12.39 6.21 12.92
N ASP A 11 12.68 4.98 12.50
CA ASP A 11 13.37 3.96 13.30
C ASP A 11 12.70 3.60 14.64
N ALA A 12 11.47 4.06 14.89
CA ALA A 12 10.73 3.72 16.10
C ALA A 12 10.33 2.24 16.12
N TYR A 13 10.06 1.73 17.31
CA TYR A 13 9.53 0.39 17.54
C TYR A 13 8.17 0.50 18.21
N PHE A 14 7.13 0.10 17.49
CA PHE A 14 5.79 -0.06 18.02
C PHE A 14 5.56 -1.53 18.36
N GLY A 15 4.98 -1.79 19.53
CA GLY A 15 4.80 -3.15 20.05
C GLY A 15 3.80 -3.99 19.24
N LYS A 16 3.49 -5.16 19.78
CA LYS A 16 2.67 -6.21 19.12
C LYS A 16 1.26 -5.81 18.68
N ARG A 17 0.72 -4.68 19.16
CA ARG A 17 -0.58 -4.18 18.71
C ARG A 17 -0.58 -2.68 18.85
N THR A 18 -0.81 -1.98 17.74
CA THR A 18 -0.72 -0.52 17.67
C THR A 18 -1.89 0.03 16.87
N ILE A 19 -2.58 1.03 17.41
CA ILE A 19 -3.84 1.53 16.82
C ILE A 19 -3.73 3.04 16.55
N PHE A 20 -3.80 3.38 15.28
CA PHE A 20 -3.87 4.73 14.73
C PHE A 20 -5.20 4.98 14.00
N ASN A 21 -6.23 4.15 14.22
CA ASN A 21 -7.51 4.27 13.54
C ASN A 21 -8.08 5.69 13.68
N GLY A 22 -8.54 6.26 12.56
CA GLY A 22 -9.07 7.62 12.50
C GLY A 22 -8.05 8.71 12.88
N ALA A 23 -6.76 8.40 12.99
CA ALA A 23 -5.75 9.40 13.32
C ALA A 23 -5.59 10.42 12.18
N LYS A 24 -5.25 11.66 12.55
CA LYS A 24 -4.86 12.70 11.61
C LYS A 24 -3.37 12.96 11.75
N ILE A 25 -2.60 12.69 10.71
CA ILE A 25 -1.14 12.82 10.74
C ILE A 25 -0.74 13.82 9.66
N GLY A 26 -0.07 14.89 10.07
CA GLY A 26 0.27 16.00 9.18
C GLY A 26 1.22 15.63 8.04
N GLY A 27 1.21 16.45 7.00
CA GLY A 27 1.71 16.10 5.67
C GLY A 27 3.21 16.07 5.41
N TRP A 28 4.08 16.17 6.42
CA TRP A 28 5.51 15.86 6.29
C TRP A 28 5.94 14.92 7.41
N SER A 29 5.12 13.89 7.63
CA SER A 29 5.39 12.91 8.67
C SER A 29 6.08 11.69 8.09
N LYS A 30 6.86 11.00 8.92
CA LYS A 30 7.60 9.82 8.49
C LYS A 30 7.65 8.72 9.55
N PHE A 31 7.47 7.51 9.06
CA PHE A 31 7.68 6.22 9.70
C PHE A 31 8.74 5.41 8.94
N SER A 32 9.68 6.08 8.27
CA SER A 32 10.76 5.40 7.56
C SER A 32 11.60 4.56 8.52
N GLY A 33 11.89 3.31 8.17
CA GLY A 33 12.62 2.36 9.01
C GLY A 33 11.89 1.93 10.30
N THR A 34 10.65 2.38 10.50
CA THR A 34 9.87 2.03 11.70
C THR A 34 9.51 0.55 11.69
N HIS A 35 9.60 -0.07 12.86
CA HIS A 35 9.14 -1.43 13.10
C HIS A 35 7.78 -1.38 13.78
N PHE A 36 6.75 -1.83 13.09
CA PHE A 36 5.44 -2.09 13.62
C PHE A 36 5.31 -3.58 13.91
N GLY A 37 4.95 -3.91 15.15
CA GLY A 37 4.58 -5.28 15.49
C GLY A 37 3.33 -5.74 14.73
N GLU A 38 2.86 -6.93 15.08
CA GLU A 38 1.62 -7.50 14.55
C GLU A 38 0.41 -6.55 14.76
N GLU A 39 -0.69 -6.81 14.04
CA GLU A 39 -2.01 -6.19 14.25
C GLU A 39 -1.97 -4.65 14.33
N THR A 40 -1.13 -4.01 13.51
CA THR A 40 -1.05 -2.55 13.46
C THR A 40 -2.17 -1.99 12.57
N GLN A 41 -2.96 -1.07 13.11
CA GLN A 41 -4.15 -0.57 12.43
C GLN A 41 -4.06 0.95 12.18
N PHE A 42 -4.31 1.35 10.94
CA PHE A 42 -4.44 2.72 10.49
C PHE A 42 -5.83 2.96 9.86
N ASP A 43 -6.81 2.11 10.16
CA ASP A 43 -8.11 2.15 9.48
C ASP A 43 -8.80 3.51 9.64
N GLY A 44 -9.23 4.09 8.51
CA GLY A 44 -9.84 5.43 8.48
C GLY A 44 -8.88 6.59 8.84
N ALA A 45 -7.57 6.35 8.93
CA ALA A 45 -6.61 7.41 9.19
C ALA A 45 -6.52 8.38 8.00
N HIS A 46 -6.10 9.60 8.29
CA HIS A 46 -5.89 10.67 7.33
C HIS A 46 -4.44 11.15 7.46
N PHE A 47 -3.65 10.82 6.45
CA PHE A 47 -2.30 11.32 6.28
C PHE A 47 -2.34 12.55 5.38
N GLY A 48 -1.56 13.57 5.73
CA GLY A 48 -1.41 14.76 4.90
C GLY A 48 -0.61 14.48 3.63
N ASP A 49 -0.24 15.56 2.95
CA ASP A 49 0.24 15.58 1.57
C ASP A 49 1.39 14.60 1.27
N GLU A 50 2.37 14.44 2.15
CA GLU A 50 3.52 13.58 1.96
C GLU A 50 3.73 12.68 3.19
N MET A 51 3.73 11.36 2.98
CA MET A 51 3.92 10.39 4.05
C MET A 51 4.90 9.28 3.68
N GLY A 52 5.99 9.17 4.45
CA GLY A 52 7.04 8.16 4.23
C GLY A 52 6.95 6.97 5.18
N PHE A 53 6.95 5.77 4.60
CA PHE A 53 7.11 4.45 5.25
C PHE A 53 8.27 3.66 4.60
N ASP A 54 9.20 4.34 3.93
CA ASP A 54 10.34 3.67 3.29
C ASP A 54 11.12 2.79 4.27
N GLY A 55 11.36 1.54 3.88
CA GLY A 55 12.04 0.54 4.71
C GLY A 55 11.31 0.18 6.00
N ALA A 56 10.06 0.60 6.19
CA ALA A 56 9.27 0.21 7.36
C ALA A 56 9.01 -1.31 7.33
N ILE A 57 8.94 -1.90 8.52
CA ILE A 57 8.60 -3.30 8.70
C ILE A 57 7.25 -3.35 9.41
N PHE A 58 6.27 -3.95 8.75
CA PHE A 58 4.97 -4.27 9.33
C PHE A 58 4.90 -5.77 9.59
N GLY A 59 4.63 -6.16 10.83
CA GLY A 59 4.26 -7.53 11.16
C GLY A 59 2.95 -7.95 10.49
N ASP A 60 2.49 -9.15 10.84
CA ASP A 60 1.26 -9.71 10.27
C ASP A 60 0.03 -8.85 10.63
N GLY A 61 -0.90 -8.74 9.68
CA GLY A 61 -2.21 -8.15 9.86
C GLY A 61 -2.24 -6.63 9.92
N VAL A 62 -1.32 -5.93 9.24
CA VAL A 62 -1.40 -4.47 9.14
C VAL A 62 -2.59 -4.03 8.29
N THR A 63 -3.33 -3.03 8.77
CA THR A 63 -4.50 -2.49 8.07
C THR A 63 -4.39 -0.99 7.81
N PHE A 64 -4.72 -0.61 6.58
CA PHE A 64 -4.89 0.75 6.07
C PHE A 64 -6.25 0.88 5.37
N ASN A 65 -7.28 0.17 5.84
CA ASN A 65 -8.56 0.16 5.16
C ASN A 65 -9.25 1.52 5.28
N ASN A 66 -9.88 1.98 4.20
CA ASN A 66 -10.55 3.28 4.14
C ASN A 66 -9.63 4.45 4.56
N THR A 67 -8.31 4.28 4.40
CA THR A 67 -7.32 5.29 4.77
C THR A 67 -7.15 6.29 3.64
N HIS A 68 -6.99 7.56 3.99
CA HIS A 68 -6.71 8.64 3.06
C HIS A 68 -5.24 9.05 3.18
N PHE A 69 -4.43 8.71 2.17
CA PHE A 69 -3.12 9.31 1.97
C PHE A 69 -3.27 10.61 1.18
N GLY A 70 -2.38 11.58 1.41
CA GLY A 70 -2.40 12.86 0.71
C GLY A 70 -1.98 12.75 -0.76
N ASN A 71 -1.03 13.56 -1.19
CA ASN A 71 -0.58 13.58 -2.59
C ASN A 71 0.34 12.38 -2.88
N VAL A 72 1.30 12.10 -1.99
CA VAL A 72 2.31 11.07 -2.20
C VAL A 72 2.52 10.22 -0.95
N VAL A 73 2.59 8.90 -1.14
CA VAL A 73 3.00 7.95 -0.10
C VAL A 73 4.13 7.06 -0.58
N TRP A 74 5.15 6.91 0.25
CA TRP A 74 6.31 6.05 -0.03
C TRP A 74 6.32 4.83 0.89
N PHE A 75 6.39 3.64 0.29
CA PHE A 75 6.61 2.35 0.92
C PHE A 75 7.83 1.65 0.29
N GLY A 76 8.81 2.43 -0.19
CA GLY A 76 9.97 1.91 -0.90
C GLY A 76 10.77 0.95 -0.02
N GLY A 77 10.95 -0.28 -0.47
CA GLY A 77 11.64 -1.33 0.31
C GLY A 77 10.94 -1.74 1.60
N ALA A 78 9.68 -1.34 1.82
CA ALA A 78 8.93 -1.74 3.00
C ALA A 78 8.63 -3.24 2.98
N HIS A 79 8.59 -3.84 4.17
CA HIS A 79 8.20 -5.24 4.36
C HIS A 79 6.82 -5.32 5.01
N PHE A 80 5.95 -6.11 4.43
CA PHE A 80 4.63 -6.42 4.95
C PHE A 80 4.56 -7.91 5.24
N GLY A 81 4.19 -8.26 6.48
CA GLY A 81 3.85 -9.64 6.87
C GLY A 81 2.62 -10.17 6.14
N ASP A 82 2.03 -11.24 6.66
CA ASP A 82 0.80 -11.80 6.10
C ASP A 82 -0.41 -10.89 6.36
N GLY A 83 -1.32 -10.76 5.40
CA GLY A 83 -2.61 -10.10 5.58
C GLY A 83 -2.56 -8.57 5.53
N ALA A 84 -1.64 -7.99 4.75
CA ALA A 84 -1.58 -6.54 4.57
C ALA A 84 -2.81 -6.01 3.82
N ALA A 85 -3.56 -5.07 4.41
CA ALA A 85 -4.82 -4.61 3.85
C ALA A 85 -4.82 -3.10 3.55
N PHE A 86 -5.11 -2.75 2.31
CA PHE A 86 -5.31 -1.40 1.76
C PHE A 86 -6.69 -1.29 1.09
N LYS A 87 -7.67 -2.08 1.57
CA LYS A 87 -9.00 -2.13 0.96
C LYS A 87 -9.67 -0.76 1.06
N ALA A 88 -10.22 -0.31 -0.07
CA ALA A 88 -10.84 1.01 -0.16
C ALA A 88 -9.94 2.18 0.28
N ALA A 89 -8.62 2.00 0.34
CA ALA A 89 -7.71 3.11 0.61
C ALA A 89 -7.60 4.03 -0.61
N TYR A 90 -7.54 5.33 -0.35
CA TYR A 90 -7.08 6.34 -1.31
C TYR A 90 -5.58 6.54 -1.10
N LEU A 91 -4.77 6.08 -2.05
CA LEU A 91 -3.31 6.09 -1.94
C LEU A 91 -2.66 7.38 -2.49
N GLY A 92 -3.46 8.42 -2.75
CA GLY A 92 -2.99 9.68 -3.27
C GLY A 92 -2.87 9.75 -4.79
N ASP A 93 -2.19 10.78 -5.27
CA ASP A 93 -1.81 10.93 -6.68
C ASP A 93 -0.66 9.97 -7.05
N GLU A 94 0.26 9.71 -6.12
CA GLU A 94 1.36 8.76 -6.30
C GLU A 94 1.57 7.85 -5.08
N ALA A 95 1.60 6.53 -5.32
CA ALA A 95 1.90 5.52 -4.32
C ALA A 95 3.09 4.66 -4.74
N ILE A 96 4.18 4.72 -3.98
CA ILE A 96 5.46 4.12 -4.37
C ILE A 96 5.76 2.91 -3.49
N PHE A 97 5.58 1.72 -4.04
CA PHE A 97 5.92 0.42 -3.45
C PHE A 97 7.16 -0.18 -4.11
N TYR A 98 8.07 0.66 -4.60
CA TYR A 98 9.32 0.23 -5.23
C TYR A 98 10.09 -0.74 -4.33
N LYS A 99 10.39 -1.95 -4.80
CA LYS A 99 11.05 -3.01 -4.00
C LYS A 99 10.33 -3.42 -2.72
N ALA A 100 9.04 -3.10 -2.56
CA ALA A 100 8.28 -3.57 -1.41
C ALA A 100 8.13 -5.11 -1.44
N ASN A 101 8.11 -5.72 -0.27
CA ASN A 101 7.93 -7.15 -0.10
C ASN A 101 6.66 -7.44 0.68
N PHE A 102 5.74 -8.18 0.08
CA PHE A 102 4.53 -8.69 0.72
C PHE A 102 4.71 -10.19 0.97
N ALA A 103 5.07 -10.55 2.20
CA ALA A 103 5.43 -11.91 2.59
C ALA A 103 4.26 -12.90 2.55
N GLY A 104 3.03 -12.39 2.67
CA GLY A 104 1.80 -13.19 2.57
C GLY A 104 0.78 -12.53 1.66
N SER A 105 -0.49 -12.67 2.05
CA SER A 105 -1.62 -12.10 1.32
C SER A 105 -1.64 -10.57 1.41
N ALA A 106 -2.05 -9.92 0.33
CA ALA A 106 -2.20 -8.47 0.28
C ALA A 106 -3.52 -8.09 -0.40
N ASN A 107 -4.26 -7.15 0.19
CA ASN A 107 -5.56 -6.72 -0.33
C ASN A 107 -5.55 -5.24 -0.69
N PHE A 108 -5.61 -4.95 -1.99
CA PHE A 108 -5.74 -3.63 -2.57
C PHE A 108 -7.10 -3.43 -3.25
N GLU A 109 -8.11 -4.24 -2.98
CA GLU A 109 -9.45 -4.15 -3.60
C GLU A 109 -10.06 -2.74 -3.45
N ALA A 110 -10.73 -2.26 -4.50
CA ALA A 110 -11.47 -1.00 -4.44
C ALA A 110 -12.63 -1.05 -3.43
N GLY A 111 -12.98 0.12 -2.88
CA GLY A 111 -14.24 0.30 -2.18
C GLY A 111 -15.43 0.28 -3.12
N THR A 112 -16.63 0.13 -2.58
CA THR A 112 -17.88 0.20 -3.35
C THR A 112 -18.46 1.62 -3.42
N THR A 113 -17.77 2.59 -2.84
CA THR A 113 -18.17 4.01 -2.79
C THR A 113 -17.78 4.72 -4.08
N ASP A 114 -18.62 5.66 -4.53
CA ASP A 114 -18.37 6.48 -5.72
C ASP A 114 -17.61 7.78 -5.37
N ASP A 115 -16.63 7.66 -4.47
CA ASP A 115 -15.80 8.77 -3.98
C ASP A 115 -14.50 8.95 -4.79
N GLY A 116 -14.30 8.12 -5.82
CA GLY A 116 -13.07 8.10 -6.61
C GLY A 116 -11.89 7.43 -5.90
N TRP A 117 -12.08 6.79 -4.75
CA TRP A 117 -10.98 6.13 -4.03
C TRP A 117 -10.58 4.81 -4.68
N GLY A 118 -11.41 4.26 -5.56
CA GLY A 118 -11.10 3.12 -6.43
C GLY A 118 -9.99 3.40 -7.47
N LEU A 119 -9.53 4.64 -7.61
CA LEU A 119 -8.54 5.04 -8.60
C LEU A 119 -7.10 4.83 -8.08
N PHE A 120 -6.25 4.21 -8.90
CA PHE A 120 -4.81 4.32 -8.81
C PHE A 120 -4.31 5.32 -9.83
N ARG A 121 -4.06 6.55 -9.36
CA ARG A 121 -3.65 7.69 -10.18
C ARG A 121 -2.22 7.53 -10.67
N GLY A 122 -1.31 7.19 -9.76
CA GLY A 122 0.05 6.73 -10.05
C GLY A 122 0.43 5.67 -9.02
N ILE A 123 0.81 4.48 -9.49
CA ILE A 123 1.23 3.39 -8.59
C ILE A 123 2.46 2.69 -9.14
N ASP A 124 3.46 2.53 -8.29
CA ASP A 124 4.75 1.96 -8.65
C ASP A 124 5.06 0.73 -7.80
N PHE A 125 4.92 -0.45 -8.38
CA PHE A 125 5.30 -1.75 -7.84
C PHE A 125 6.56 -2.30 -8.53
N ARG A 126 7.41 -1.46 -9.12
CA ARG A 126 8.65 -1.93 -9.75
C ARG A 126 9.51 -2.69 -8.74
N ASP A 127 10.03 -3.83 -9.17
CA ASP A 127 10.83 -4.75 -8.34
C ASP A 127 10.12 -5.24 -7.05
N ALA A 128 8.80 -5.07 -6.92
CA ALA A 128 8.06 -5.56 -5.75
C ALA A 128 7.83 -7.08 -5.82
N GLU A 129 7.82 -7.75 -4.66
CA GLU A 129 7.53 -9.18 -4.55
C GLU A 129 6.25 -9.43 -3.76
N PHE A 130 5.35 -10.23 -4.33
CA PHE A 130 4.11 -10.68 -3.69
C PHE A 130 4.17 -12.19 -3.51
N HIS A 131 4.29 -12.64 -2.26
CA HIS A 131 4.48 -14.05 -1.95
C HIS A 131 3.17 -14.83 -1.74
N GLY A 132 2.12 -14.15 -1.28
CA GLY A 132 0.76 -14.70 -1.18
C GLY A 132 -0.19 -14.17 -2.27
N CYS A 133 -1.47 -14.49 -2.14
CA CYS A 133 -2.51 -13.96 -3.03
C CYS A 133 -2.58 -12.44 -2.90
N VAL A 134 -2.60 -11.74 -4.03
CA VAL A 134 -2.80 -10.29 -4.07
C VAL A 134 -4.08 -9.94 -4.82
N ASN A 135 -4.91 -9.12 -4.19
CA ASN A 135 -6.19 -8.68 -4.74
C ASN A 135 -6.13 -7.21 -5.18
N PHE A 136 -6.26 -6.93 -6.48
CA PHE A 136 -6.40 -5.58 -7.04
C PHE A 136 -7.81 -5.31 -7.61
N GLU A 137 -8.78 -6.19 -7.34
CA GLU A 137 -10.10 -6.18 -7.97
C GLU A 137 -10.80 -4.81 -7.89
N ASN A 138 -11.53 -4.51 -8.96
CA ASN A 138 -12.35 -3.30 -9.14
C ASN A 138 -11.56 -1.97 -9.11
N ARG A 139 -10.23 -2.00 -9.22
CA ARG A 139 -9.40 -0.79 -9.33
C ARG A 139 -9.33 -0.24 -10.75
N GLN A 140 -9.26 1.08 -10.85
CA GLN A 140 -9.01 1.77 -12.12
C GLN A 140 -7.60 2.34 -12.12
N PHE A 141 -6.74 1.83 -13.00
CA PHE A 141 -5.38 2.35 -13.18
C PHE A 141 -5.45 3.52 -14.16
N MET A 142 -5.14 4.74 -13.70
CA MET A 142 -5.42 5.99 -14.43
C MET A 142 -4.19 6.63 -15.10
N SER A 143 -2.97 6.22 -14.75
CA SER A 143 -1.75 6.64 -15.46
C SER A 143 -0.77 5.47 -15.64
N ALA A 144 0.52 5.74 -15.83
CA ALA A 144 1.60 4.77 -16.01
C ALA A 144 1.89 3.95 -14.74
N ALA A 145 0.88 3.22 -14.27
CA ALA A 145 1.03 2.20 -13.24
C ALA A 145 2.10 1.20 -13.66
N CYS A 146 3.01 0.87 -12.76
CA CYS A 146 4.26 0.21 -13.11
C CYS A 146 4.48 -1.04 -12.28
N PHE A 147 4.52 -2.20 -12.93
CA PHE A 147 4.81 -3.50 -12.32
C PHE A 147 6.13 -4.09 -12.84
N GLU A 148 7.00 -3.28 -13.44
CA GLU A 148 8.20 -3.81 -14.09
C GLU A 148 9.07 -4.59 -13.12
N ARG A 149 9.47 -5.79 -13.54
CA ARG A 149 10.27 -6.72 -12.72
C ARG A 149 9.61 -7.14 -11.40
N ALA A 150 8.33 -6.83 -11.20
CA ALA A 150 7.57 -7.37 -10.08
C ALA A 150 7.40 -8.89 -10.21
N VAL A 151 7.31 -9.58 -9.08
CA VAL A 151 7.15 -11.04 -9.04
C VAL A 151 5.93 -11.40 -8.21
N PHE A 152 4.97 -12.06 -8.83
CA PHE A 152 3.81 -12.67 -8.18
C PHE A 152 4.04 -14.16 -8.01
N HIS A 153 4.22 -14.62 -6.77
CA HIS A 153 4.47 -16.03 -6.46
C HIS A 153 3.19 -16.85 -6.34
N ASP A 154 2.09 -16.22 -5.90
CA ASP A 154 0.74 -16.81 -5.90
C ASP A 154 -0.19 -15.99 -6.82
N ILE A 155 -1.49 -16.22 -6.72
CA ILE A 155 -2.53 -15.65 -7.59
C ILE A 155 -2.59 -14.13 -7.42
N ALA A 156 -2.48 -13.41 -8.54
CA ALA A 156 -2.80 -11.99 -8.63
C ALA A 156 -4.18 -11.82 -9.27
N GLN A 157 -5.11 -11.16 -8.57
CA GLN A 157 -6.48 -10.94 -9.04
C GLN A 157 -6.65 -9.51 -9.57
N PHE A 158 -7.17 -9.39 -10.78
CA PHE A 158 -7.47 -8.11 -11.44
C PHE A 158 -8.90 -8.07 -12.01
N HIS A 159 -9.81 -8.88 -11.46
CA HIS A 159 -11.20 -8.89 -11.92
C HIS A 159 -11.84 -7.51 -11.72
N GLY A 160 -12.57 -7.03 -12.74
CA GLY A 160 -13.21 -5.70 -12.70
C GLY A 160 -12.25 -4.52 -12.83
N CYS A 161 -10.96 -4.74 -13.08
CA CYS A 161 -10.02 -3.64 -13.27
C CYS A 161 -10.16 -2.97 -14.65
N THR A 162 -9.88 -1.67 -14.71
CA THR A 162 -9.61 -0.95 -15.97
C THR A 162 -8.15 -0.52 -16.00
N PHE A 163 -7.49 -0.71 -17.15
CA PHE A 163 -6.06 -0.46 -17.29
C PHE A 163 -5.80 0.75 -18.19
N HIS A 164 -4.93 1.65 -17.73
CA HIS A 164 -4.39 2.71 -18.57
C HIS A 164 -3.48 2.11 -19.66
N PRO A 165 -3.47 2.66 -20.90
CA PRO A 165 -2.60 2.16 -21.98
C PRO A 165 -1.11 2.15 -21.64
N ASP A 166 -0.65 3.11 -20.83
CA ASP A 166 0.77 3.26 -20.45
C ASP A 166 1.19 2.38 -19.26
N MET A 167 0.33 1.48 -18.81
CA MET A 167 0.68 0.54 -17.76
C MET A 167 1.75 -0.45 -18.22
N SER A 168 2.82 -0.62 -17.43
CA SER A 168 3.95 -1.49 -17.78
C SER A 168 4.00 -2.74 -16.90
N PHE A 169 4.07 -3.90 -17.56
CA PHE A 169 4.40 -5.21 -16.96
C PHE A 169 5.75 -5.73 -17.49
N HIS A 170 6.65 -4.84 -17.92
CA HIS A 170 7.91 -5.26 -18.53
C HIS A 170 8.73 -6.11 -17.55
N LYS A 171 9.06 -7.35 -17.94
CA LYS A 171 9.77 -8.34 -17.10
C LYS A 171 9.04 -8.73 -15.81
N THR A 172 7.75 -8.46 -15.68
CA THR A 172 6.94 -9.01 -14.58
C THR A 172 6.84 -10.53 -14.70
N THR A 173 6.91 -11.23 -13.58
CA THR A 173 6.78 -12.69 -13.52
C THR A 173 5.53 -13.09 -12.73
N PHE A 174 4.65 -13.89 -13.34
CA PHE A 174 3.54 -14.56 -12.67
C PHE A 174 3.88 -16.05 -12.54
N LYS A 175 4.22 -16.51 -11.33
CA LYS A 175 4.64 -17.91 -11.09
C LYS A 175 3.46 -18.87 -11.00
N LYS A 176 2.28 -18.37 -10.63
CA LYS A 176 1.04 -19.14 -10.53
C LYS A 176 -0.07 -18.37 -11.24
N THR A 177 -0.76 -19.04 -12.14
CA THR A 177 -1.96 -18.53 -12.82
C THR A 177 -3.12 -19.48 -12.53
N LYS A 178 -4.32 -18.93 -12.30
CA LYS A 178 -5.55 -19.73 -12.37
C LYS A 178 -5.92 -19.87 -13.86
N GLY A 179 -6.14 -21.10 -14.31
CA GLY A 179 -6.61 -21.42 -15.66
C GLY A 179 -8.09 -21.16 -15.86
#